data_AF-A0A8S3S7V9-F1
#
_entry.id   AF-A0A8S3S7V9-F1
#
_cell.length_a   1.000
_cell.length_b   1.000
_cell.length_c   1.000
_cell.angle_alpha   90.00
_cell.angle_beta   90.00
_cell.angle_gamma   90.00
#
_symmetry.space_group_name_H-M   'P 1'
#
loop_
_entity.id
_entity.type
_entity.pdbx_description
1 polymer ?
#
loop_
_entity_poly.entity_id
_entity_poly.type
_entity_poly.pdbx_seq_one_letter_code
_entity_poly.pdbx_strand_id
1 'polypeptide(L)'
;MIGFKGRHFLKQYIANKKAHRWGVKAWVLAESGSGYTHQLELYKGKSNAPRHPDGQGYKVVMDLMRPHFGNQHHVTIDSWFTSPKLVHDLRNRGTYCTGTVITTRKGMPQSFRKAKLPKGAILAKSQGPVMSVLYSDRRQVSLLTTAGSAKMTRKPNSKGKVVKAPSLVHKYNETMGGVDLGDQLIAQYEPQFRSLKLWKKILFNLLMTATVNAYICYRNTFVVQKKMDHLTFQQEIIQGLIGQHREGQTRPGRRCLLQSTRLTARHFIEWIPNKRRMRCAVCSGKENRFSGTRIRTWCPDCGVGLCVGRCFKHFHTLQIYEE
;
A
#
# COMPACT_ATOMS: atom_id res chain seq x y z
N MET A 1 -3.38 2.33 -7.98
CA MET A 1 -2.71 1.84 -9.22
C MET A 1 -1.34 1.35 -8.83
N ILE A 2 -0.95 0.17 -9.29
CA ILE A 2 0.31 -0.47 -8.93
C ILE A 2 1.40 -0.04 -9.91
N GLY A 3 2.40 0.72 -9.45
CA GLY A 3 3.43 1.32 -10.30
C GLY A 3 4.31 0.31 -11.02
N PHE A 4 4.35 0.35 -12.36
CA PHE A 4 5.16 -0.55 -13.17
C PHE A 4 5.45 0.03 -14.57
N LYS A 5 6.74 0.12 -14.94
CA LYS A 5 7.19 0.64 -16.24
C LYS A 5 7.60 -0.45 -17.25
N GLY A 6 7.82 -1.69 -16.80
CA GLY A 6 8.27 -2.79 -17.66
C GLY A 6 7.28 -3.16 -18.77
N ARG A 7 7.68 -4.04 -19.68
CA ARG A 7 6.80 -4.51 -20.77
C ARG A 7 5.86 -5.59 -20.22
N HIS A 8 4.55 -5.32 -20.27
CA HIS A 8 3.52 -6.29 -19.89
C HIS A 8 2.17 -5.87 -20.49
N PHE A 9 1.33 -6.84 -20.89
CA PHE A 9 0.03 -6.56 -21.54
C PHE A 9 -0.98 -5.88 -20.61
N LEU A 10 -0.88 -6.10 -19.29
CA LEU A 10 -1.69 -5.44 -18.26
C LEU A 10 -1.30 -3.98 -17.97
N LYS A 11 -0.17 -3.50 -18.51
CA LYS A 11 0.31 -2.14 -18.23
C LYS A 11 -0.60 -1.11 -18.89
N GLN A 12 -0.94 -0.07 -18.13
CA GLN A 12 -1.78 1.04 -18.56
C GLN A 12 -1.14 2.37 -18.24
N TYR A 13 -1.52 3.36 -19.05
CA TYR A 13 -1.20 4.75 -18.83
C TYR A 13 -2.42 5.49 -18.28
N ILE A 14 -2.25 6.20 -17.17
CA ILE A 14 -3.29 7.06 -16.58
C ILE A 14 -2.68 8.44 -16.38
N ALA A 15 -2.97 9.36 -17.30
CA ALA A 15 -2.39 10.71 -17.34
C ALA A 15 -2.60 11.49 -16.03
N ASN A 16 -3.79 11.37 -15.43
CA ASN A 16 -4.20 12.17 -14.28
C ASN A 16 -3.69 11.64 -12.93
N LYS A 17 -2.97 10.51 -12.90
CA LYS A 17 -2.36 10.01 -11.64
C LYS A 17 -1.01 10.69 -11.41
N LYS A 18 -0.84 11.28 -10.22
CA LYS A 18 0.36 12.05 -9.85
C LYS A 18 1.58 11.17 -9.50
N ALA A 19 1.39 10.14 -8.66
CA ALA A 19 2.49 9.32 -8.14
C ALA A 19 3.08 8.38 -9.22
N HIS A 20 2.22 7.60 -9.87
CA HIS A 20 2.59 6.72 -10.96
C HIS A 20 1.66 6.99 -12.12
N ARG A 21 2.17 7.18 -13.34
CA ARG A 21 1.35 7.28 -14.56
C ARG A 21 1.29 5.97 -15.34
N TRP A 22 2.28 5.11 -15.15
CA TRP A 22 2.39 3.79 -15.77
C TRP A 22 2.28 2.70 -14.71
N GLY A 23 1.41 1.72 -14.94
CA GLY A 23 1.22 0.64 -13.98
C GLY A 23 0.08 -0.30 -14.32
N VAL A 24 -0.29 -1.13 -13.35
CA VAL A 24 -1.47 -1.99 -13.45
C VAL A 24 -2.59 -1.37 -12.65
N LYS A 25 -3.75 -1.24 -13.29
CA LYS A 25 -4.95 -0.73 -12.64
C LYS A 25 -5.61 -1.83 -11.83
N ALA A 26 -6.03 -1.49 -10.61
CA ALA A 26 -6.82 -2.34 -9.73
C ALA A 26 -8.12 -1.60 -9.38
N TRP A 27 -9.22 -2.32 -9.36
CA TRP A 27 -10.50 -1.89 -8.80
C TRP A 27 -10.54 -2.30 -7.34
N VAL A 28 -10.96 -1.40 -6.47
CA VAL A 28 -10.92 -1.61 -5.02
C VAL A 28 -12.25 -1.21 -4.43
N LEU A 29 -12.79 -2.08 -3.57
CA LEU A 29 -13.86 -1.76 -2.64
C LEU A 29 -13.24 -1.59 -1.25
N ALA A 30 -13.45 -0.42 -0.65
CA ALA A 30 -12.94 -0.10 0.67
C ALA A 30 -14.02 0.49 1.57
N GLU A 31 -13.89 0.26 2.87
CA GLU A 31 -14.73 0.89 3.89
C GLU A 31 -14.43 2.38 3.97
N SER A 32 -15.49 3.21 4.01
CA SER A 32 -15.38 4.65 3.79
C SER A 32 -14.61 5.42 4.87
N GLY A 33 -14.73 5.01 6.14
CA GLY A 33 -14.18 5.75 7.27
C GLY A 33 -12.73 5.41 7.59
N SER A 34 -12.33 4.15 7.41
CA SER A 34 -11.00 3.63 7.77
C SER A 34 -10.10 3.39 6.56
N GLY A 35 -10.67 3.20 5.37
CA GLY A 35 -9.92 2.77 4.18
C GLY A 35 -9.60 1.27 4.16
N TYR A 36 -10.26 0.46 5.00
CA TYR A 36 -10.10 -1.00 5.01
C TYR A 36 -10.49 -1.59 3.65
N THR A 37 -9.58 -2.31 3.02
CA THR A 37 -9.83 -2.90 1.70
C THR A 37 -10.57 -4.23 1.83
N HIS A 38 -11.80 -4.29 1.35
CA HIS A 38 -12.63 -5.50 1.35
C HIS A 38 -12.35 -6.40 0.15
N GLN A 39 -12.30 -5.80 -1.04
CA GLN A 39 -12.14 -6.56 -2.28
C GLN A 39 -11.29 -5.79 -3.28
N LEU A 40 -10.46 -6.53 -4.01
CA LEU A 40 -9.56 -6.00 -5.02
C LEU A 40 -9.65 -6.86 -6.28
N GLU A 41 -9.84 -6.24 -7.44
CA GLU A 41 -9.82 -6.91 -8.74
C GLU A 41 -8.83 -6.22 -9.68
N LEU A 42 -7.86 -6.96 -10.22
CA LEU A 42 -6.94 -6.42 -11.22
C LEU A 42 -7.64 -6.23 -12.57
N TYR A 43 -7.49 -5.05 -13.16
CA TYR A 43 -8.03 -4.79 -14.49
C TYR A 43 -7.17 -5.49 -15.55
N LYS A 44 -7.77 -6.47 -16.23
CA LYS A 44 -7.08 -7.35 -17.19
C LYS A 44 -6.93 -6.75 -18.60
N GLY A 45 -7.36 -5.51 -18.82
CA GLY A 45 -7.39 -4.91 -20.15
C GLY A 45 -8.55 -5.43 -21.00
N LYS A 46 -8.38 -5.38 -22.33
CA LYS A 46 -9.39 -5.89 -23.28
C LYS A 46 -9.39 -7.41 -23.24
N SER A 47 -10.56 -8.00 -22.98
CA SER A 47 -10.80 -9.44 -23.10
C SER A 47 -11.52 -9.75 -24.40
N ASN A 48 -11.33 -10.97 -24.92
CA ASN A 48 -12.10 -11.51 -26.05
C ASN A 48 -13.50 -11.97 -25.62
N ALA A 49 -13.78 -12.02 -24.31
CA ALA A 49 -15.11 -12.33 -23.80
C ALA A 49 -16.13 -11.24 -24.20
N PRO A 50 -17.41 -11.60 -24.38
CA PRO A 50 -18.47 -10.64 -24.64
C PRO A 50 -18.48 -9.55 -23.56
N ARG A 51 -18.63 -8.30 -23.99
CA ARG A 51 -18.78 -7.18 -23.05
C ARG A 51 -20.11 -7.34 -22.30
N HIS A 52 -20.10 -7.02 -21.01
CA HIS A 52 -21.33 -6.94 -20.25
C HIS A 52 -22.27 -5.90 -20.92
N PRO A 53 -23.57 -6.20 -21.11
CA PRO A 53 -24.49 -5.32 -21.85
C PRO A 53 -24.57 -3.91 -21.25
N ASP A 54 -24.44 -3.80 -19.92
CA ASP A 54 -24.48 -2.53 -19.20
C ASP A 54 -23.11 -1.87 -19.00
N GLY A 55 -22.06 -2.43 -19.61
CA GLY A 55 -20.70 -1.91 -19.60
C GLY A 55 -19.82 -2.36 -18.44
N GLN A 56 -18.52 -2.05 -18.54
CA GLN A 56 -17.50 -2.49 -17.58
C GLN A 56 -17.72 -1.92 -16.18
N GLY A 57 -18.12 -0.65 -16.07
CA GLY A 57 -18.34 0.00 -14.77
C GLY A 57 -19.44 -0.69 -13.96
N TYR A 58 -20.54 -1.05 -14.62
CA TYR A 58 -21.62 -1.84 -14.02
C TYR A 58 -21.10 -3.19 -13.51
N LYS A 59 -20.40 -3.94 -14.38
CA LYS A 59 -19.87 -5.27 -14.04
C LYS A 59 -18.97 -5.21 -12.80
N VAL A 60 -18.00 -4.28 -12.80
CA VAL A 60 -17.02 -4.15 -11.71
C VAL A 60 -17.73 -3.88 -10.37
N VAL A 61 -18.68 -2.93 -10.34
CA VAL A 61 -19.38 -2.63 -9.09
C VAL A 61 -20.22 -3.82 -8.62
N MET A 62 -20.92 -4.51 -9.53
CA MET A 62 -21.71 -5.69 -9.17
C MET A 62 -20.84 -6.85 -8.66
N ASP A 63 -19.67 -7.07 -9.25
CA ASP A 63 -18.75 -8.13 -8.85
C ASP A 63 -18.07 -7.84 -7.51
N LEU A 64 -17.68 -6.58 -7.27
CA LEU A 64 -17.10 -6.14 -5.99
C LEU A 64 -18.13 -6.08 -4.85
N MET A 65 -19.39 -5.75 -5.15
CA MET A 65 -20.44 -5.67 -4.12
C MET A 65 -21.11 -7.02 -3.85
N ARG A 66 -20.84 -8.04 -4.66
CA ARG A 66 -21.50 -9.36 -4.57
C ARG A 66 -21.51 -9.96 -3.17
N PRO A 67 -20.41 -9.95 -2.39
CA PRO A 67 -20.40 -10.51 -1.03
C PRO A 67 -21.21 -9.69 -0.02
N HIS A 68 -21.66 -8.48 -0.37
CA HIS A 68 -22.26 -7.50 0.52
C HIS A 68 -23.73 -7.17 0.18
N PHE A 69 -24.32 -7.87 -0.80
CA PHE A 69 -25.74 -7.71 -1.12
C PHE A 69 -26.62 -8.19 0.04
N GLY A 70 -27.79 -7.56 0.21
CA GLY A 70 -28.74 -7.85 1.30
C GLY A 70 -28.42 -7.19 2.64
N ASN A 71 -27.18 -6.75 2.88
CA ASN A 71 -26.76 -6.18 4.16
C ASN A 71 -27.17 -4.72 4.39
N GLN A 72 -27.93 -4.13 3.46
CA GLN A 72 -28.38 -2.74 3.53
C GLN A 72 -27.25 -1.71 3.64
N HIS A 73 -26.05 -2.07 3.17
CA HIS A 73 -24.91 -1.17 3.12
C HIS A 73 -25.13 -0.04 2.10
N HIS A 74 -24.40 1.06 2.29
CA HIS A 74 -24.38 2.19 1.36
C HIS A 74 -23.05 2.24 0.63
N VAL A 75 -23.07 1.99 -0.69
CA VAL A 75 -21.90 2.16 -1.55
C VAL A 75 -21.81 3.58 -2.13
N THR A 76 -20.63 4.19 -2.05
CA THR A 76 -20.33 5.47 -2.70
C THR A 76 -19.40 5.24 -3.89
N ILE A 77 -19.79 5.72 -5.08
CA ILE A 77 -19.07 5.46 -6.33
C ILE A 77 -18.84 6.72 -7.17
N ASP A 78 -17.81 6.68 -8.02
CA ASP A 78 -17.48 7.78 -8.93
C ASP A 78 -18.35 7.80 -10.20
N SER A 79 -18.18 8.85 -11.00
CA SER A 79 -18.89 9.04 -12.28
C SER A 79 -18.50 8.10 -13.42
N TRP A 80 -17.36 7.41 -13.32
CA TRP A 80 -16.97 6.39 -14.28
C TRP A 80 -17.82 5.12 -14.11
N PHE A 81 -18.13 4.74 -12.87
CA PHE A 81 -18.98 3.58 -12.56
C PHE A 81 -20.48 3.88 -12.63
N THR A 82 -20.89 5.08 -12.20
CA THR A 82 -22.31 5.38 -11.93
C THR A 82 -23.19 5.43 -13.18
N SER A 83 -24.35 4.77 -13.10
CA SER A 83 -25.44 4.87 -14.09
C SER A 83 -26.81 4.64 -13.43
N PRO A 84 -27.92 5.16 -14.01
CA PRO A 84 -29.27 4.94 -13.49
C PRO A 84 -29.60 3.46 -13.27
N LYS A 85 -29.28 2.60 -14.25
CA LYS A 85 -29.53 1.17 -14.15
C LYS A 85 -28.74 0.50 -13.02
N LEU A 86 -27.44 0.82 -12.89
CA LEU A 86 -26.62 0.29 -11.79
C LEU A 86 -27.21 0.64 -10.42
N VAL A 87 -27.60 1.90 -10.22
CA VAL A 87 -28.13 2.40 -8.95
C VAL A 87 -29.46 1.72 -8.61
N HIS A 88 -30.33 1.52 -9.60
CA HIS A 88 -31.58 0.78 -9.45
C HIS A 88 -31.35 -0.69 -9.09
N ASP A 89 -30.46 -1.38 -9.80
CA ASP A 89 -30.20 -2.80 -9.58
C ASP A 89 -29.50 -3.07 -8.24
N LEU A 90 -28.63 -2.16 -7.78
CA LEU A 90 -28.06 -2.22 -6.43
C LEU A 90 -29.16 -2.10 -5.37
N ARG A 91 -30.13 -1.21 -5.57
CA ARG A 91 -31.25 -1.06 -4.64
C ARG A 91 -32.09 -2.33 -4.55
N ASN A 92 -32.36 -2.97 -5.69
CA ASN A 92 -33.08 -4.25 -5.74
C ASN A 92 -32.33 -5.38 -5.02
N ARG A 93 -31.02 -5.28 -4.89
CA ARG A 93 -30.15 -6.22 -4.16
C ARG A 93 -29.92 -5.82 -2.70
N GLY A 94 -30.74 -4.92 -2.15
CA GLY A 94 -30.62 -4.48 -0.77
C GLY A 94 -29.37 -3.65 -0.49
N THR A 95 -28.89 -2.87 -1.47
CA THR A 95 -27.72 -1.99 -1.33
C THR A 95 -28.10 -0.56 -1.71
N TYR A 96 -27.88 0.38 -0.78
CA TYR A 96 -28.01 1.81 -1.08
C TYR A 96 -26.81 2.30 -1.85
N CYS A 97 -27.00 3.28 -2.74
CA CYS A 97 -25.95 3.82 -3.57
C CYS A 97 -26.03 5.34 -3.62
N THR A 98 -24.88 6.01 -3.58
CA THR A 98 -24.76 7.41 -3.99
C THR A 98 -23.54 7.54 -4.89
N GLY A 99 -23.68 8.20 -6.03
CA GLY A 99 -22.55 8.45 -6.91
C GLY A 99 -22.70 9.71 -7.71
N THR A 100 -21.57 10.33 -8.04
CA THR A 100 -21.56 11.37 -9.09
C THR A 100 -21.87 10.71 -10.43
N VAL A 101 -22.56 11.40 -11.34
CA VAL A 101 -22.95 10.83 -12.63
C VAL A 101 -22.67 11.80 -13.77
N ILE A 102 -22.28 11.26 -14.92
CA ILE A 102 -22.17 12.05 -16.15
C ILE A 102 -23.59 12.22 -16.72
N THR A 103 -24.03 13.47 -16.94
CA THR A 103 -25.41 13.79 -17.39
C THR A 103 -25.76 13.21 -18.77
N THR A 104 -24.76 12.82 -19.56
CA THR A 104 -24.94 12.18 -20.87
C THR A 104 -25.15 10.66 -20.79
N ARG A 105 -25.05 10.03 -19.60
CA ARG A 105 -25.31 8.58 -19.44
C ARG A 105 -26.74 8.21 -19.87
N LYS A 106 -26.90 7.00 -20.39
CA LYS A 106 -28.21 6.42 -20.75
C LYS A 106 -29.11 6.37 -19.51
N GLY A 107 -30.37 6.79 -19.67
CA GLY A 107 -31.37 6.83 -18.59
C GLY A 107 -31.36 8.10 -17.74
N MET A 108 -30.44 9.04 -17.95
CA MET A 108 -30.46 10.33 -17.25
C MET A 108 -31.59 11.23 -17.80
N PRO A 109 -32.24 12.06 -16.95
CA PRO A 109 -33.27 12.99 -17.40
C PRO A 109 -32.71 13.99 -18.43
N GLN A 110 -33.38 14.15 -19.57
CA GLN A 110 -32.92 15.06 -20.62
C GLN A 110 -32.78 16.51 -20.14
N SER A 111 -33.64 16.93 -19.21
CA SER A 111 -33.57 18.26 -18.60
C SER A 111 -32.23 18.54 -17.92
N PHE A 112 -31.50 17.53 -17.45
CA PHE A 112 -30.21 17.71 -16.78
C PHE A 112 -29.09 18.07 -17.76
N ARG A 113 -29.21 17.72 -19.04
CA ARG A 113 -28.17 17.98 -20.05
C ARG A 113 -28.06 19.45 -20.42
N LYS A 114 -29.20 20.15 -20.47
CA LYS A 114 -29.28 21.55 -20.90
C LYS A 114 -29.50 22.54 -19.75
N ALA A 115 -29.78 22.05 -18.54
CA ALA A 115 -30.08 22.91 -17.40
C ALA A 115 -28.86 23.73 -16.95
N LYS A 116 -28.99 25.05 -17.04
CA LYS A 116 -28.08 26.00 -16.39
C LYS A 116 -28.75 26.50 -15.11
N LEU A 117 -28.21 26.08 -13.97
CA LEU A 117 -28.75 26.42 -12.66
C LEU A 117 -27.94 27.56 -12.05
N PRO A 118 -28.60 28.57 -11.44
CA PRO A 118 -27.89 29.60 -10.68
C PRO A 118 -27.17 28.98 -9.48
N LYS A 119 -26.12 29.64 -9.01
CA LYS A 119 -25.33 29.15 -7.87
C LYS A 119 -26.22 28.95 -6.64
N GLY A 120 -26.10 27.78 -6.01
CA GLY A 120 -26.91 27.36 -4.87
C GLY A 120 -28.24 26.71 -5.22
N ALA A 121 -28.68 26.75 -6.49
CA ALA A 121 -29.92 26.12 -6.92
C ALA A 121 -29.76 24.63 -7.22
N ILE A 122 -30.91 23.94 -7.14
CA ILE A 122 -31.00 22.49 -7.25
C ILE A 122 -32.16 22.11 -8.14
N LEU A 123 -31.90 21.11 -8.96
CA LEU A 123 -32.92 20.38 -9.70
C LEU A 123 -32.86 18.92 -9.24
N ALA A 124 -33.94 18.43 -8.65
CA ALA A 124 -34.09 17.04 -8.26
C ALA A 124 -35.23 16.40 -9.06
N LYS A 125 -35.01 15.18 -9.53
CA LYS A 125 -36.03 14.34 -10.20
C LYS A 125 -35.91 12.92 -9.66
N SER A 126 -37.04 12.30 -9.36
CA SER A 126 -37.07 10.94 -8.83
C SER A 126 -37.87 10.03 -9.77
N GLN A 127 -37.39 8.80 -9.93
CA GLN A 127 -38.09 7.74 -10.63
C GLN A 127 -37.96 6.47 -9.78
N GLY A 128 -39.09 6.02 -9.23
CA GLY A 128 -39.10 4.94 -8.25
C GLY A 128 -38.14 5.23 -7.08
N PRO A 129 -37.26 4.29 -6.70
CA PRO A 129 -36.36 4.47 -5.57
C PRO A 129 -35.10 5.30 -5.90
N VAL A 130 -34.92 5.75 -7.15
CA VAL A 130 -33.72 6.47 -7.58
C VAL A 130 -34.02 7.95 -7.74
N MET A 131 -33.23 8.78 -7.06
CA MET A 131 -33.26 10.24 -7.19
C MET A 131 -32.03 10.73 -7.95
N SER A 132 -32.27 11.51 -8.99
CA SER A 132 -31.27 12.29 -9.72
C SER A 132 -31.25 13.71 -9.17
N VAL A 133 -30.05 14.22 -8.85
CA VAL A 133 -29.88 15.59 -8.36
C VAL A 133 -28.83 16.31 -9.18
N LEU A 134 -29.13 17.54 -9.60
CA LEU A 134 -28.21 18.49 -10.20
C LEU A 134 -28.10 19.68 -9.24
N TYR A 135 -26.91 19.94 -8.74
CA TYR A 135 -26.61 21.03 -7.81
C TYR A 135 -25.54 21.94 -8.40
N SER A 136 -25.75 23.24 -8.33
CA SER A 136 -24.80 24.24 -8.83
C SER A 136 -24.07 24.90 -7.67
N ASP A 137 -22.75 24.68 -7.56
CA ASP A 137 -21.88 25.48 -6.68
C ASP A 137 -20.91 26.34 -7.53
N ARG A 138 -19.59 26.14 -7.43
CA ARG A 138 -18.62 26.72 -8.39
C ARG A 138 -18.73 26.06 -9.77
N ARG A 139 -19.13 24.79 -9.78
CA ARG A 139 -19.43 23.98 -10.96
C ARG A 139 -20.70 23.18 -10.68
N GLN A 140 -21.40 22.79 -11.73
CA GLN A 140 -22.54 21.90 -11.60
C GLN A 140 -22.07 20.48 -11.29
N VAL A 141 -22.69 19.86 -10.30
CA VAL A 141 -22.46 18.48 -9.88
C VAL A 141 -23.76 17.72 -10.05
N SER A 142 -23.71 16.61 -10.79
CA SER A 142 -24.84 15.69 -10.93
C SER A 142 -24.59 14.43 -10.11
N LEU A 143 -25.58 14.01 -9.34
CA LEU A 143 -25.55 12.81 -8.49
C LEU A 143 -26.77 11.93 -8.73
N LEU A 144 -26.59 10.62 -8.56
CA LEU A 144 -27.64 9.64 -8.38
C LEU A 144 -27.60 9.09 -6.96
N THR A 145 -28.76 8.89 -6.35
CA THR A 145 -28.84 8.32 -5.00
C THR A 145 -30.13 7.53 -4.77
N THR A 146 -30.06 6.53 -3.90
CA THR A 146 -31.22 5.77 -3.38
C THR A 146 -31.49 5.99 -1.89
N ALA A 147 -30.67 6.80 -1.21
CA ALA A 147 -30.78 7.05 0.24
C ALA A 147 -30.52 8.52 0.64
N GLY A 148 -30.20 9.39 -0.30
CA GLY A 148 -29.88 10.80 -0.05
C GLY A 148 -31.13 11.68 0.01
N SER A 149 -30.98 12.87 0.62
CA SER A 149 -32.00 13.93 0.58
C SER A 149 -31.46 15.17 -0.10
N ALA A 150 -32.29 15.78 -0.96
CA ALA A 150 -31.98 17.05 -1.63
C ALA A 150 -32.18 18.28 -0.72
N LYS A 151 -32.50 18.10 0.58
CA LYS A 151 -32.66 19.19 1.55
C LYS A 151 -31.37 19.96 1.77
N MET A 152 -31.46 21.29 1.84
CA MET A 152 -30.33 22.17 2.12
C MET A 152 -29.93 22.11 3.58
N THR A 153 -28.65 21.82 3.79
CA THR A 153 -28.05 21.83 5.11
C THR A 153 -26.75 22.64 5.10
N ARG A 154 -26.42 23.17 6.28
CA ARG A 154 -25.17 23.89 6.53
C ARG A 154 -24.26 22.96 7.32
N LYS A 155 -23.06 22.68 6.80
CA LYS A 155 -22.02 21.94 7.52
C LYS A 155 -20.68 22.67 7.38
N PRO A 156 -19.83 22.67 8.41
CA PRO A 156 -18.46 23.14 8.28
C PRO A 156 -17.70 22.23 7.31
N ASN A 157 -16.85 22.81 6.47
CA ASN A 157 -15.89 22.06 5.69
C ASN A 157 -14.63 21.75 6.53
N SER A 158 -13.66 21.04 5.94
CA SER A 158 -12.38 20.72 6.59
C SER A 158 -11.55 21.94 7.02
N LYS A 159 -11.89 23.15 6.55
CA LYS A 159 -11.26 24.43 6.93
C LYS A 159 -12.12 25.24 7.91
N GLY A 160 -13.15 24.64 8.52
CA GLY A 160 -14.06 25.30 9.45
C GLY A 160 -15.08 26.25 8.82
N LYS A 161 -15.05 26.48 7.50
CA LYS A 161 -16.00 27.36 6.81
C LYS A 161 -17.32 26.64 6.60
N VAL A 162 -18.42 27.24 7.05
CA VAL A 162 -19.77 26.71 6.86
C VAL A 162 -20.19 26.80 5.38
N VAL A 163 -20.50 25.64 4.79
CA VAL A 163 -20.95 25.49 3.41
C VAL A 163 -22.42 25.07 3.39
N LYS A 164 -23.25 25.80 2.63
CA LYS A 164 -24.65 25.45 2.36
C LYS A 164 -24.72 24.59 1.10
N ALA A 165 -25.08 23.32 1.24
CA ALA A 165 -25.18 22.37 0.15
C ALA A 165 -26.25 21.29 0.46
N PRO A 166 -26.69 20.49 -0.53
CA PRO A 166 -27.54 19.34 -0.26
C PRO A 166 -26.94 18.38 0.76
N SER A 167 -27.78 17.84 1.65
CA SER A 167 -27.36 16.83 2.62
C SER A 167 -26.67 15.62 1.96
N LEU A 168 -27.15 15.20 0.77
CA LEU A 168 -26.53 14.13 -0.01
C LEU A 168 -25.13 14.50 -0.55
N VAL A 169 -24.86 15.78 -0.82
CA VAL A 169 -23.54 16.24 -1.28
C VAL A 169 -22.55 16.17 -0.14
N HIS A 170 -22.96 16.57 1.07
CA HIS A 170 -22.14 16.40 2.27
C HIS A 170 -21.83 14.93 2.53
N LYS A 171 -22.85 14.06 2.50
CA LYS A 171 -22.67 12.62 2.71
C LYS A 171 -21.79 11.97 1.64
N TYR A 172 -21.90 12.40 0.38
CA TYR A 172 -21.00 11.95 -0.68
C TYR A 172 -19.54 12.34 -0.39
N ASN A 173 -19.29 13.61 -0.05
CA ASN A 173 -17.94 14.09 0.26
C ASN A 173 -17.32 13.40 1.48
N GLU A 174 -18.14 13.04 2.48
CA GLU A 174 -17.70 12.30 3.67
C GLU A 174 -17.30 10.85 3.35
N THR A 175 -17.90 10.23 2.33
CA THR A 175 -17.74 8.78 2.07
C THR A 175 -16.90 8.44 0.84
N MET A 176 -16.75 9.35 -0.12
CA MET A 176 -16.04 9.08 -1.39
C MET A 176 -14.54 8.82 -1.23
N GLY A 177 -13.94 9.17 -0.08
CA GLY A 177 -12.50 9.13 0.14
C GLY A 177 -11.94 7.79 0.64
N GLY A 178 -12.78 6.78 0.91
CA GLY A 178 -12.34 5.53 1.54
C GLY A 178 -11.18 4.83 0.83
N VAL A 179 -11.27 4.70 -0.50
CA VAL A 179 -10.19 4.08 -1.31
C VAL A 179 -8.91 4.94 -1.27
N ASP A 180 -9.04 6.26 -1.30
CA ASP A 180 -7.90 7.17 -1.27
C ASP A 180 -7.19 7.14 0.10
N LEU A 181 -7.92 6.88 1.21
CA LEU A 181 -7.33 6.70 2.55
C LEU A 181 -6.44 5.45 2.60
N GLY A 182 -6.93 4.32 2.09
CA GLY A 182 -6.15 3.09 1.99
C GLY A 182 -4.92 3.26 1.09
N ASP A 183 -5.09 3.88 -0.08
CA ASP A 183 -4.00 4.20 -1.01
C ASP A 183 -2.93 5.09 -0.33
N GLN A 184 -3.32 6.06 0.50
CA GLN A 184 -2.40 6.92 1.26
C GLN A 184 -1.57 6.13 2.29
N LEU A 185 -2.21 5.25 3.06
CA LEU A 185 -1.52 4.40 4.04
C LEU A 185 -0.52 3.46 3.35
N ILE A 186 -0.90 2.86 2.22
CA ILE A 186 0.00 2.02 1.43
C ILE A 186 1.18 2.84 0.91
N ALA A 187 0.92 4.02 0.33
CA ALA A 187 1.95 4.85 -0.30
C ALA A 187 3.01 5.34 0.69
N GLN A 188 2.67 5.52 1.98
CA GLN A 188 3.58 6.00 3.01
C GLN A 188 4.79 5.07 3.20
N TYR A 189 4.59 3.76 3.06
CA TYR A 189 5.63 2.75 3.29
C TYR A 189 5.77 1.77 2.12
N GLU A 190 5.33 2.17 0.92
CA GLU A 190 5.43 1.32 -0.27
C GLU A 190 6.90 1.02 -0.60
N PRO A 191 7.30 -0.27 -0.71
CA PRO A 191 8.68 -0.63 -1.01
C PRO A 191 9.17 -0.10 -2.37
N GLN A 192 10.18 0.77 -2.32
CA GLN A 192 10.80 1.35 -3.51
C GLN A 192 11.86 0.42 -4.11
N PHE A 193 11.42 -0.59 -4.86
CA PHE A 193 12.34 -1.45 -5.62
C PHE A 193 12.01 -1.45 -7.12
N ARG A 194 13.05 -1.61 -7.95
CA ARG A 194 12.89 -1.81 -9.40
C ARG A 194 12.72 -3.29 -9.68
N SER A 195 11.79 -3.64 -10.57
CA SER A 195 11.63 -5.01 -11.05
C SER A 195 11.13 -5.04 -12.48
N LEU A 196 11.67 -5.96 -13.27
CA LEU A 196 11.14 -6.31 -14.59
C LEU A 196 9.95 -7.27 -14.51
N LYS A 197 9.76 -7.94 -13.37
CA LYS A 197 8.73 -8.96 -13.15
C LYS A 197 7.50 -8.31 -12.50
N LEU A 198 6.41 -8.14 -13.26
CA LEU A 198 5.19 -7.50 -12.79
C LEU A 198 4.59 -8.18 -11.55
N TRP A 199 4.60 -9.52 -11.50
CA TRP A 199 4.03 -10.26 -10.37
C TRP A 199 4.65 -9.87 -9.03
N LYS A 200 5.93 -9.46 -9.00
CA LYS A 200 6.56 -8.94 -7.77
C LYS A 200 5.87 -7.65 -7.31
N LYS A 201 5.58 -6.73 -8.23
CA LYS A 201 4.85 -5.49 -7.90
C LYS A 201 3.45 -5.77 -7.38
N ILE A 202 2.74 -6.73 -7.98
CA ILE A 202 1.41 -7.16 -7.52
C ILE A 202 1.50 -7.78 -6.11
N LEU A 203 2.42 -8.71 -5.91
CA LEU A 203 2.62 -9.39 -4.61
C LEU A 203 2.89 -8.38 -3.49
N PHE A 204 3.83 -7.45 -3.68
CA PHE A 204 4.14 -6.45 -2.66
C PHE A 204 2.98 -5.49 -2.43
N ASN A 205 2.21 -5.13 -3.47
CA ASN A 205 1.00 -4.35 -3.26
C ASN A 205 -0.03 -5.08 -2.38
N LEU A 206 -0.25 -6.38 -2.64
CA LEU A 206 -1.15 -7.21 -1.81
C LEU A 206 -0.65 -7.34 -0.36
N LEU A 207 0.66 -7.52 -0.16
CA LEU A 207 1.26 -7.55 1.18
C LEU A 207 1.06 -6.21 1.91
N MET A 208 1.29 -5.09 1.23
CA MET A 208 1.05 -3.76 1.83
C MET A 208 -0.43 -3.53 2.16
N THR A 209 -1.34 -3.95 1.28
CA THR A 209 -2.79 -3.91 1.57
C THR A 209 -3.13 -4.76 2.80
N ALA A 210 -2.56 -5.96 2.93
CA ALA A 210 -2.77 -6.82 4.10
C ALA A 210 -2.23 -6.17 5.40
N THR A 211 -1.03 -5.58 5.36
CA THR A 211 -0.45 -4.85 6.49
C THR A 211 -1.31 -3.65 6.90
N VAL A 212 -1.81 -2.88 5.94
CA VAL A 212 -2.72 -1.74 6.21
C VAL A 212 -4.05 -2.22 6.80
N ASN A 213 -4.64 -3.28 6.27
CA ASN A 213 -5.85 -3.88 6.83
C ASN A 213 -5.61 -4.36 8.28
N ALA A 214 -4.48 -5.02 8.55
CA ALA A 214 -4.11 -5.46 9.89
C ALA A 214 -3.92 -4.27 10.85
N TYR A 215 -3.31 -3.18 10.39
CA TYR A 215 -3.18 -1.95 11.17
C TYR A 215 -4.53 -1.32 11.50
N ILE A 216 -5.47 -1.30 10.54
CA ILE A 216 -6.84 -0.83 10.77
C ILE A 216 -7.55 -1.71 11.81
N CYS A 217 -7.44 -3.03 11.69
CA CYS A 217 -7.98 -3.96 12.70
C CYS A 217 -7.38 -3.70 14.08
N TYR A 218 -6.05 -3.57 14.19
CA TYR A 218 -5.37 -3.24 15.44
C TYR A 218 -5.91 -1.95 16.07
N ARG A 219 -6.04 -0.87 15.28
CA ARG A 219 -6.57 0.42 15.75
C ARG A 219 -8.01 0.35 16.23
N ASN A 220 -8.81 -0.56 15.67
CA ASN A 220 -10.21 -0.73 16.03
C ASN A 220 -10.39 -1.65 17.24
N THR A 221 -9.51 -2.62 17.46
CA THR A 221 -9.55 -3.53 18.61
C THR A 221 -9.07 -2.84 19.90
N PHE A 222 -7.96 -2.11 19.85
CA PHE A 222 -7.36 -1.51 21.04
C PHE A 222 -7.79 -0.04 21.22
N VAL A 223 -9.04 0.18 21.63
CA VAL A 223 -9.61 1.54 21.75
C VAL A 223 -9.08 2.31 22.97
N VAL A 224 -8.78 1.60 24.06
CA VAL A 224 -8.45 2.21 25.38
C VAL A 224 -6.95 2.41 25.57
N GLN A 225 -6.09 1.64 24.89
CA GLN A 225 -4.64 1.72 25.04
C GLN A 225 -4.03 2.77 24.11
N LYS A 226 -2.85 3.28 24.48
CA LYS A 226 -2.04 4.12 23.59
C LYS A 226 -1.73 3.32 22.32
N LYS A 227 -2.32 3.75 21.21
CA LYS A 227 -2.17 3.08 19.92
C LYS A 227 -0.76 3.32 19.39
N MET A 228 -0.15 2.25 18.86
CA MET A 228 1.03 2.39 18.03
C MET A 228 0.70 3.23 16.80
N ASP A 229 1.65 4.06 16.37
CA ASP A 229 1.56 4.71 15.07
C ASP A 229 1.81 3.68 13.96
N HIS A 230 1.61 4.10 12.71
CA HIS A 230 1.72 3.19 11.57
C HIS A 230 3.18 2.69 11.38
N LEU A 231 4.17 3.51 11.72
CA LEU A 231 5.59 3.14 11.59
C LEU A 231 5.96 2.05 12.60
N THR A 232 5.69 2.29 13.88
CA THR A 232 5.98 1.35 14.96
C THR A 232 5.25 0.04 14.72
N PHE A 233 3.97 0.10 14.30
CA PHE A 233 3.23 -1.11 13.96
C PHE A 233 3.89 -1.94 12.85
N GLN A 234 4.42 -1.29 11.81
CA GLN A 234 5.16 -2.01 10.76
C GLN A 234 6.49 -2.59 11.26
N GLN A 235 7.21 -1.86 12.13
CA GLN A 235 8.44 -2.35 12.73
C GLN A 235 8.20 -3.61 13.57
N GLU A 236 7.14 -3.64 14.37
CA GLU A 236 6.73 -4.81 15.14
C GLU A 236 6.39 -6.01 14.25
N ILE A 237 5.65 -5.79 13.14
CA ILE A 237 5.39 -6.85 12.16
C ILE A 237 6.71 -7.38 11.58
N ILE A 238 7.63 -6.50 11.21
CA ILE A 238 8.93 -6.90 10.63
C ILE A 238 9.73 -7.71 11.65
N GLN A 239 9.81 -7.26 12.91
CA GLN A 239 10.52 -7.98 13.97
C GLN A 239 9.87 -9.34 14.24
N GLY A 240 8.54 -9.42 14.32
CA GLY A 240 7.80 -10.67 14.50
C GLY A 240 8.00 -11.66 13.35
N LEU A 241 8.04 -11.17 12.10
CA LEU A 241 8.28 -12.01 10.92
C LEU A 241 9.74 -12.49 10.82
N ILE A 242 10.71 -11.68 11.25
CA ILE A 242 12.11 -12.10 11.34
C ILE A 242 12.26 -13.16 12.45
N GLY A 243 11.60 -12.96 13.59
CA GLY A 243 11.64 -13.85 14.74
C GLY A 243 13.07 -14.28 15.10
N GLN A 244 13.22 -15.59 15.40
CA GLN A 244 14.52 -16.22 15.66
C GLN A 244 15.19 -16.79 14.40
N HIS A 245 14.73 -16.51 13.18
CA HIS A 245 15.34 -17.08 11.96
C HIS A 245 16.82 -16.69 11.77
N ARG A 246 17.29 -15.64 12.47
CA ARG A 246 18.72 -15.27 12.52
C ARG A 246 19.53 -16.14 13.48
N GLU A 247 18.90 -16.82 14.44
CA GLU A 247 19.57 -17.65 15.45
C GLU A 247 19.87 -19.06 14.92
N GLY A 248 19.16 -19.51 13.87
CA GLY A 248 19.18 -20.91 13.41
C GLY A 248 20.24 -21.32 12.39
N GLN A 249 21.02 -20.41 11.79
CA GLN A 249 22.10 -20.80 10.86
C GLN A 249 23.29 -19.84 10.92
N THR A 250 24.09 -19.91 11.98
CA THR A 250 25.51 -19.53 11.90
C THR A 250 26.29 -20.63 11.19
N ARG A 251 25.94 -20.95 9.93
CA ARG A 251 26.96 -21.51 9.04
C ARG A 251 27.96 -20.37 8.85
N PRO A 252 29.27 -20.55 9.09
CA PRO A 252 30.24 -19.51 8.82
C PRO A 252 30.25 -19.24 7.30
N GLY A 253 29.37 -18.34 6.87
CA GLY A 253 29.39 -17.77 5.54
C GLY A 253 30.65 -16.92 5.38
N ARG A 254 31.11 -16.78 4.14
CA ARG A 254 32.21 -15.87 3.80
C ARG A 254 31.89 -14.49 4.37
N ARG A 255 32.70 -14.00 5.31
CA ARG A 255 32.46 -12.72 6.01
C ARG A 255 32.25 -11.62 4.96
N CYS A 256 31.11 -10.95 5.02
CA CYS A 256 30.89 -9.70 4.30
C CYS A 256 31.80 -8.64 4.95
N LEU A 257 32.65 -7.99 4.17
CA LEU A 257 33.58 -6.92 4.61
C LEU A 257 32.83 -5.61 4.96
N LEU A 258 31.70 -5.69 5.66
CA LEU A 258 31.06 -4.54 6.27
C LEU A 258 31.96 -4.08 7.43
N GLN A 259 32.73 -3.02 7.17
CA GLN A 259 33.59 -2.30 8.11
C GLN A 259 34.20 -3.17 9.20
N SER A 260 35.22 -3.92 8.79
CA SER A 260 36.07 -4.69 9.68
C SER A 260 36.59 -3.82 10.83
N THR A 261 36.03 -4.00 12.04
CA THR A 261 36.48 -3.38 13.31
C THR A 261 37.95 -3.66 13.62
N ARG A 262 38.57 -4.57 12.87
CA ARG A 262 40.02 -4.86 12.83
C ARG A 262 40.91 -3.61 12.88
N LEU A 263 40.56 -2.55 12.15
CA LEU A 263 41.40 -1.33 12.03
C LEU A 263 41.00 -0.19 12.96
N THR A 264 39.81 -0.25 13.56
CA THR A 264 39.22 0.87 14.31
C THR A 264 39.02 0.58 15.79
N ALA A 265 38.90 -0.68 16.19
CA ALA A 265 38.74 -1.08 17.59
C ALA A 265 40.09 -1.33 18.28
N ARG A 266 40.10 -1.27 19.62
CA ARG A 266 41.23 -1.74 20.44
C ARG A 266 41.16 -3.25 20.54
N HIS A 267 42.19 -3.94 20.03
CA HIS A 267 42.28 -5.40 20.05
C HIS A 267 43.35 -5.85 21.04
N PHE A 268 43.07 -6.89 21.80
CA PHE A 268 44.03 -7.52 22.70
C PHE A 268 44.27 -8.98 22.32
N ILE A 269 45.49 -9.45 22.58
CA ILE A 269 45.88 -10.84 22.31
C ILE A 269 45.57 -11.70 23.53
N GLU A 270 44.91 -12.83 23.32
CA GLU A 270 44.57 -13.79 24.37
C GLU A 270 44.98 -15.20 23.99
N TRP A 271 45.02 -16.08 24.99
CA TRP A 271 45.20 -17.51 24.77
C TRP A 271 43.87 -18.15 24.32
N ILE A 272 43.95 -19.07 23.37
CA ILE A 272 42.79 -19.78 22.83
C ILE A 272 42.20 -20.67 23.93
N PRO A 273 40.90 -20.55 24.23
CA PRO A 273 40.21 -21.42 25.18
C PRO A 273 40.34 -22.91 24.83
N ASN A 274 40.32 -23.79 25.83
CA ASN A 274 40.37 -25.26 25.67
C ASN A 274 41.65 -25.82 25.03
N LYS A 275 42.79 -25.11 25.17
CA LYS A 275 44.11 -25.55 24.68
C LYS A 275 44.15 -25.85 23.17
N ARG A 276 43.15 -25.40 22.40
CA ARG A 276 43.09 -25.57 20.95
C ARG A 276 44.21 -24.77 20.28
N ARG A 277 44.56 -25.15 19.05
CA ARG A 277 45.54 -24.42 18.24
C ARG A 277 44.93 -23.99 16.91
N MET A 278 45.16 -22.74 16.52
CA MET A 278 44.71 -22.17 15.26
C MET A 278 45.89 -21.89 14.35
N ARG A 279 45.61 -21.70 13.06
CA ARG A 279 46.61 -21.16 12.11
C ARG A 279 46.57 -19.63 12.16
N CYS A 280 47.73 -19.01 11.99
CA CYS A 280 47.84 -17.55 11.97
C CYS A 280 47.22 -16.97 10.68
N ALA A 281 46.30 -16.01 10.77
CA ALA A 281 45.65 -15.43 9.59
C ALA A 281 46.61 -14.66 8.66
N VAL A 282 47.80 -14.28 9.12
CA VAL A 282 48.76 -13.46 8.35
C VAL A 282 49.87 -14.29 7.70
N CYS A 283 50.42 -15.28 8.42
CA CYS A 283 51.56 -16.07 7.94
C CYS A 283 51.20 -17.52 7.53
N SER A 284 50.01 -18.01 7.88
CA SER A 284 49.55 -19.32 7.41
C SER A 284 49.37 -19.29 5.89
N GLY A 285 49.99 -20.22 5.18
CA GLY A 285 49.83 -20.35 3.73
C GLY A 285 50.78 -19.51 2.86
N LYS A 286 51.66 -18.68 3.44
CA LYS A 286 52.79 -18.09 2.70
C LYS A 286 53.96 -19.07 2.66
N GLU A 287 54.84 -19.01 1.65
CA GLU A 287 56.10 -19.78 1.56
C GLU A 287 57.15 -19.29 2.57
N ASN A 288 56.80 -19.32 3.86
CA ASN A 288 57.65 -18.95 4.96
C ASN A 288 57.80 -20.13 5.93
N ARG A 289 58.86 -20.13 6.74
CA ARG A 289 59.11 -21.16 7.79
C ARG A 289 57.96 -21.35 8.79
N PHE A 290 56.97 -20.45 8.79
CA PHE A 290 55.81 -20.44 9.69
C PHE A 290 54.49 -20.87 9.03
N SER A 291 54.51 -21.36 7.78
CA SER A 291 53.33 -21.68 6.97
C SER A 291 52.40 -22.74 7.61
N GLY A 292 52.98 -23.68 8.36
CA GLY A 292 52.28 -24.74 9.09
C GLY A 292 52.14 -24.52 10.60
N THR A 293 52.64 -23.40 11.14
CA THR A 293 52.71 -23.20 12.59
C THR A 293 51.32 -23.04 13.20
N ARG A 294 51.01 -23.93 14.15
CA ARG A 294 49.79 -23.85 14.94
C ARG A 294 50.04 -23.09 16.24
N ILE A 295 49.41 -21.95 16.38
CA ILE A 295 49.55 -21.02 17.50
C ILE A 295 48.44 -21.21 18.53
N ARG A 296 48.69 -20.77 19.75
CA ARG A 296 47.74 -20.80 20.88
C ARG A 296 47.18 -19.43 21.21
N THR A 297 47.50 -18.41 20.42
CA THR A 297 47.08 -17.02 20.62
C THR A 297 46.06 -16.60 19.56
N TRP A 298 45.08 -15.80 19.95
CA TRP A 298 44.03 -15.30 19.08
C TRP A 298 43.55 -13.92 19.51
N CYS A 299 42.84 -13.24 18.62
CA CYS A 299 42.07 -12.04 18.94
C CYS A 299 40.61 -12.45 19.12
N PRO A 300 40.01 -12.30 20.31
CA PRO A 300 38.61 -12.66 20.58
C PRO A 300 37.64 -11.82 19.73
N ASP A 301 37.90 -10.51 19.62
CA ASP A 301 37.04 -9.56 18.89
C ASP A 301 36.97 -9.88 17.39
N CYS A 302 38.09 -10.33 16.81
CA CYS A 302 38.16 -10.68 15.40
C CYS A 302 37.94 -12.18 15.13
N GLY A 303 38.01 -13.03 16.15
CA GLY A 303 37.87 -14.49 16.04
C GLY A 303 38.92 -15.16 15.15
N VAL A 304 40.17 -14.67 15.16
CA VAL A 304 41.27 -15.19 14.32
C VAL A 304 42.52 -15.48 15.14
N GLY A 305 43.25 -16.54 14.77
CA GLY A 305 44.57 -16.84 15.33
C GLY A 305 45.62 -15.85 14.80
N LEU A 306 46.43 -15.27 15.67
CA LEU A 306 47.50 -14.34 15.30
C LEU A 306 48.78 -14.60 16.12
N CYS A 307 49.94 -14.62 15.46
CA CYS A 307 51.23 -14.70 16.16
C CYS A 307 51.47 -13.43 16.99
N VAL A 308 52.05 -13.60 18.17
CA VAL A 308 52.47 -12.49 19.03
C VAL A 308 53.46 -11.58 18.28
N GLY A 309 53.26 -10.26 18.36
CA GLY A 309 54.12 -9.27 17.72
C GLY A 309 53.66 -8.89 16.31
N ARG A 310 54.47 -9.20 15.28
CA ARG A 310 54.33 -8.66 13.91
C ARG A 310 52.98 -8.99 13.26
N CYS A 311 52.53 -10.25 13.35
CA CYS A 311 51.28 -10.68 12.71
C CYS A 311 50.07 -10.01 13.36
N PHE A 312 50.03 -9.91 14.68
CA PHE A 312 48.98 -9.21 15.40
C PHE A 312 48.92 -7.73 15.02
N LYS A 313 50.07 -7.04 15.04
CA LYS A 313 50.16 -5.63 14.65
C LYS A 313 49.69 -5.42 13.21
N HIS A 314 50.27 -6.15 12.25
CA HIS A 314 49.94 -5.99 10.82
C HIS A 314 48.47 -6.22 10.53
N PHE A 315 47.86 -7.26 11.13
CA PHE A 315 46.44 -7.53 10.94
C PHE A 315 45.59 -6.36 11.41
N HIS A 316 45.91 -5.73 12.55
CA HIS A 316 45.10 -4.65 13.13
C HIS A 316 45.46 -3.24 12.66
N THR A 317 46.58 -3.03 11.96
CA THR A 317 47.01 -1.69 11.53
C THR A 317 47.09 -1.49 10.01
N LEU A 318 47.23 -2.56 9.22
CA LEU A 318 47.39 -2.43 7.76
C LEU A 318 46.09 -2.80 7.05
N GLN A 319 45.69 -2.00 6.06
CA GLN A 319 44.52 -2.28 5.22
C GLN A 319 44.75 -3.53 4.35
N ILE A 320 45.97 -3.70 3.87
CA ILE A 320 46.47 -4.86 3.12
C ILE A 320 47.74 -5.35 3.85
N TYR A 321 47.78 -6.63 4.24
CA TYR A 321 48.92 -7.28 4.92
C TYR A 321 49.45 -8.50 4.14
N GLU A 322 48.92 -8.71 2.94
CA GLU A 322 49.37 -9.68 1.96
C GLU A 322 50.41 -8.99 1.07
N GLU A 323 51.66 -8.94 1.53
CA GLU A 323 52.83 -8.86 0.64
C GLU A 323 53.24 -10.24 0.16
#